data_AF-A0A1G3EBT7-F1
#
_entry.id   AF-A0A1G3EBT7-F1
#
_cell.length_a   1.000
_cell.length_b   1.000
_cell.length_c   1.000
_cell.angle_alpha   90.00
_cell.angle_beta   90.00
_cell.angle_gamma   90.00
#
_symmetry.space_group_name_H-M   'P 1'
#
loop_
_entity.id
_entity.type
_entity.pdbx_description
1 polymer ?
#
loop_
_entity_poly.entity_id
_entity_poly.type
_entity_poly.pdbx_seq_one_letter_code
_entity_poly.pdbx_strand_id
1 'polypeptide(L)' 'MTTALLTPYPPGIPLLIPGERFNKKIVDFLKFTRDFNDAFPGFATDVHGLVAEDLPGGGKRYYVDCVKSEV' A
#
# COMPACT_ATOMS: atom_id res chain seq x y z
N MET A 1 12.18 4.81 -4.56
CA MET A 1 11.81 5.42 -3.26
C MET A 1 10.35 5.80 -3.32
N THR A 2 9.62 5.80 -2.20
CA THR A 2 8.22 6.26 -2.21
C THR A 2 8.16 7.77 -2.54
N THR A 3 7.18 8.18 -3.33
CA THR A 3 6.89 9.60 -3.59
C THR A 3 5.76 10.14 -2.72
N ALA A 4 4.97 9.24 -2.13
CA ALA A 4 3.83 9.57 -1.29
C ALA A 4 4.08 9.18 0.18
N LEU A 5 3.36 9.86 1.07
CA LEU A 5 3.25 9.47 2.47
C LEU A 5 2.40 8.20 2.57
N LEU A 6 2.95 7.15 3.17
CA LEU A 6 2.25 5.90 3.42
C LEU A 6 1.84 5.82 4.89
N THR A 7 0.53 5.77 5.15
CA THR A 7 -0.01 5.79 6.51
C THR A 7 -1.15 4.78 6.66
N PRO A 8 -0.93 3.62 7.31
CA PRO A 8 -1.99 2.68 7.62
C PRO A 8 -2.94 3.22 8.70
N TYR A 9 -4.23 2.94 8.55
CA TYR A 9 -5.27 3.30 9.49
C TYR A 9 -6.16 2.12 9.87
N PRO A 10 -6.31 1.82 11.18
CA PRO A 10 -5.55 2.35 12.33
C PRO A 10 -4.08 1.84 12.34
N PRO A 11 -3.11 2.51 13.02
CA PRO A 11 -3.24 3.60 13.99
C PRO A 11 -3.14 5.04 13.41
N GLY A 12 -2.87 5.22 12.11
CA GLY A 12 -2.76 6.55 11.51
C GLY A 12 -1.38 7.22 11.67
N ILE A 13 -0.33 6.44 11.94
CA ILE A 13 1.06 6.93 12.05
C ILE A 13 1.81 6.63 10.74
N PRO A 14 2.64 7.54 10.22
CA PRO A 14 3.44 7.29 9.03
C PRO A 14 4.26 6.01 9.09
N LEU A 15 4.05 5.13 8.12
CA LEU A 15 4.85 3.93 7.88
C LEU A 15 6.06 4.23 7.00
N LEU A 16 5.89 5.12 6.01
CA LEU A 16 6.94 5.59 5.11
C LEU A 16 6.67 7.05 4.72
N ILE A 17 7.71 7.88 4.75
CA ILE A 17 7.67 9.26 4.23
C ILE A 17 8.30 9.35 2.83
N PRO A 18 7.93 10.35 2.00
CA PRO A 18 8.57 10.58 0.71
C PRO A 18 10.10 10.59 0.78
N GLY A 19 10.75 9.87 -0.15
CA GLY A 19 12.20 9.70 -0.17
C GLY A 19 12.71 8.47 0.59
N GLU A 20 11.89 7.81 1.41
CA GLU A 20 12.31 6.55 2.04
C GLU A 20 12.25 5.36 1.06
N ARG A 21 13.06 4.35 1.35
CA ARG A 21 13.13 3.11 0.56
C ARG A 21 12.29 2.03 1.24
N PHE A 22 11.53 1.31 0.42
CA PHE A 22 10.86 0.10 0.85
C PHE A 22 11.88 -0.95 1.29
N ASN A 23 11.58 -1.60 2.41
CA ASN A 23 12.27 -2.81 2.84
C ASN A 23 11.30 -3.99 2.80
N LYS A 24 11.84 -5.21 2.99
CA LYS A 24 11.05 -6.43 2.95
C LYS A 24 9.85 -6.42 3.92
N LYS A 25 10.04 -5.95 5.16
CA LYS A 25 8.97 -5.93 6.18
C LYS A 25 7.81 -5.01 5.75
N ILE A 26 8.13 -3.85 5.18
CA ILE A 26 7.11 -2.91 4.69
C ILE A 26 6.33 -3.54 3.52
N VAL A 27 7.03 -4.15 2.57
CA VAL A 27 6.38 -4.83 1.43
C VAL A 27 5.50 -5.98 1.90
N ASP A 28 5.98 -6.77 2.86
CA ASP A 28 5.21 -7.89 3.44
C ASP A 28 3.96 -7.38 4.18
N PHE A 29 4.05 -6.26 4.90
CA PHE A 29 2.89 -5.61 5.53
C PHE A 29 1.85 -5.16 4.50
N LEU A 30 2.26 -4.50 3.42
CA LEU A 30 1.32 -4.05 2.38
C LEU A 30 0.62 -5.23 1.67
N LYS A 31 1.34 -6.35 1.47
CA LYS A 31 0.75 -7.59 0.95
C LYS A 31 -0.27 -8.18 1.92
N PHE A 32 0.05 -8.19 3.21
CA PHE A 32 -0.89 -8.62 4.24
C PHE A 32 -2.16 -7.75 4.22
N THR A 33 -2.04 -6.42 4.11
CA THR A 33 -3.22 -5.54 4.03
C THR A 33 -4.10 -5.86 2.83
N ARG A 34 -3.52 -6.11 1.66
CA ARG A 34 -4.27 -6.56 0.48
C ARG A 34 -5.03 -7.86 0.78
N ASP A 35 -4.31 -8.88 1.24
CA ASP A 35 -4.89 -10.22 1.47
C ASP A 35 -5.98 -10.17 2.55
N PHE A 36 -5.79 -9.34 3.58
CA PHE A 36 -6.78 -9.09 4.62
C PHE A 36 -8.03 -8.40 4.07
N ASN A 37 -7.88 -7.35 3.26
CA ASN A 37 -8.99 -6.61 2.68
C ASN A 37 -9.82 -7.48 1.71
N ASP A 38 -9.17 -8.38 0.98
CA ASP A 38 -9.83 -9.35 0.10
C ASP A 38 -10.59 -10.42 0.89
N ALA A 39 -10.03 -10.89 2.00
CA ALA A 39 -10.64 -11.91 2.86
C ALA A 39 -11.81 -11.38 3.69
N PHE A 40 -11.81 -10.09 4.06
CA PHE A 40 -12.82 -9.48 4.92
C PHE A 40 -13.47 -8.22 4.31
N PRO A 41 -14.30 -8.38 3.26
CA PRO A 41 -15.06 -7.27 2.70
C PRO A 41 -15.94 -6.60 3.76
N GLY A 42 -15.86 -5.27 3.87
CA GLY A 42 -16.57 -4.48 4.88
C GLY A 42 -15.79 -4.24 6.19
N PHE A 43 -14.66 -4.92 6.39
CA PHE A 43 -13.73 -4.68 7.50
C PHE A 43 -12.35 -4.21 7.02
N ALA A 44 -12.29 -3.68 5.80
CA ALA A 44 -11.03 -3.30 5.19
C ALA A 44 -10.28 -2.25 6.03
N THR A 45 -8.98 -2.45 6.15
CA THR A 45 -8.06 -1.44 6.66
C THR A 45 -7.59 -0.57 5.51
N ASP A 46 -7.54 0.74 5.74
CA ASP A 46 -7.11 1.70 4.72
C ASP A 46 -5.63 2.03 4.91
N VAL A 47 -4.92 2.20 3.81
CA VAL A 47 -3.52 2.64 3.82
C VAL A 47 -3.45 3.83 2.89
N HIS A 48 -3.37 5.02 3.48
CA HIS A 48 -3.18 6.25 2.72
C HIS A 48 -1.89 6.11 1.88
N GLY A 49 -1.97 6.48 0.60
CA GLY A 49 -0.86 6.34 -0.35
C GLY A 49 -0.72 4.95 -1.00
N LEU A 50 -1.50 3.96 -0.57
CA LEU A 50 -1.67 2.68 -1.28
C LEU A 50 -2.91 2.77 -2.18
N VAL A 51 -2.69 2.85 -3.48
CA VAL A 51 -3.78 2.98 -4.45
C VAL A 51 -4.39 1.60 -4.71
N ALA A 52 -5.72 1.53 -4.67
CA ALA A 52 -6.50 0.37 -5.06
C ALA A 52 -7.28 0.68 -6.34
N GLU A 53 -7.08 -0.12 -7.38
CA GLU A 53 -7.73 0.01 -8.68
C GLU A 53 -8.54 -1.25 -8.98
N ASP A 54 -9.81 -1.11 -9.31
CA ASP A 54 -10.65 -2.22 -9.75
C ASP A 54 -10.30 -2.63 -11.19
N LEU A 55 -10.03 -3.91 -11.42
CA LEU A 55 -9.64 -4.42 -12.73
C LEU A 55 -10.84 -4.85 -13.57
N PRO A 56 -10.76 -4.70 -14.92
CA PRO A 56 -11.74 -5.30 -15.82
C PRO A 56 -11.74 -6.83 -15.69
N GLY A 57 -12.87 -7.41 -15.29
CA GLY A 57 -13.00 -8.86 -15.04
C GLY A 57 -13.04 -9.25 -13.56
N GLY A 58 -12.98 -8.28 -12.65
CA GLY A 58 -13.08 -8.49 -11.21
C GLY A 58 -11.73 -8.59 -10.52
N GLY A 59 -11.71 -8.23 -9.23
CA GLY A 59 -10.51 -8.16 -8.40
C GLY A 59 -9.90 -6.76 -8.36
N LYS A 60 -8.98 -6.56 -7.40
CA LYS A 60 -8.32 -5.28 -7.14
C LYS A 60 -6.81 -5.38 -7.37
N ARG A 61 -6.25 -4.39 -8.05
CA ARG A 61 -4.80 -4.17 -8.12
C ARG A 61 -4.42 -3.11 -7.11
N TYR A 62 -3.35 -3.39 -6.36
CA TYR A 62 -2.76 -2.45 -5.42
C TYR A 62 -1.39 -1.99 -5.88
N TYR A 63 -1.11 -0.69 -5.79
CA TYR A 63 0.19 -0.12 -6.14
C TYR A 63 0.52 1.13 -5.32
N VAL A 64 1.80 1.51 -5.34
CA VAL A 64 2.31 2.73 -4.71
C VAL A 64 3.23 3.44 -5.70
N ASP A 65 3.07 4.75 -5.81
CA ASP A 65 3.93 5.56 -6.67
C ASP A 65 5.37 5.63 -6.11
N CYS A 66 6.32 5.43 -7.02
CA CYS A 66 7.73 5.38 -6.68
C CYS A 66 8.55 6.19 -7.69
N VAL A 67 9.65 6.78 -7.21
CA VAL A 67 10.68 7.32 -8.08
C VAL A 67 11.35 6.16 -8.82
N LYS A 68 11.36 6.24 -10.16
CA LYS A 68 12.10 5.31 -11.02
C LYS A 68 13.59 5.37 -10.65
N SER A 69 14.21 4.20 -10.47
CA SER A 69 15.67 4.17 -10.34
C SER A 69 16.26 4.55 -11.70
N GLU A 70 16.96 5.67 -11.77
CA GLU A 70 17.97 5.86 -12.79
C GLU A 70 19.10 4.89 -12.44
N VAL A 71 19.45 4.02 -13.40
CA VAL A 71 20.68 3.23 -13.35
C VAL A 71 21.80 4.12 -13.85
#